data_AF-A0A3D5Q3J5-F1
#
_entry.id   AF-A0A3D5Q3J5-F1
#
_cell.length_a   1.000
_cell.length_b   1.000
_cell.length_c   1.000
_cell.angle_alpha   90.00
_cell.angle_beta   90.00
_cell.angle_gamma   90.00
#
_symmetry.space_group_name_H-M   'P 1'
#
loop_
_entity.id
_entity.type
_entity.pdbx_description
1 polymer ?
#
loop_
_entity_poly.entity_id
_entity_poly.type
_entity_poly.pdbx_seq_one_letter_code
_entity_poly.pdbx_strand_id
1 'polypeptide(L)'
;RAEYRLILREDNADLRLTETGRQLGLVDDQRWQRFNAKREAITSERQRLETTRIHPGSDAGERANGYLRQPMGRDQTLAELLRRPEIVYDHIAEIGGAHTPQEDVAAQVEIEIKYEGYISRQEDEIERLRRNENTVLPLDLDYSGIGGLSNEIVQKLQEVRPETVAQASRIQGVTPAAVSQILVYLKKRDLLRKQSA
;
A
#
# COMPACT_ATOMS: atom_id res chain seq x y z
N ARG A 1 -4.90 16.20 -0.69
CA ARG A 1 -5.23 14.80 -0.29
C ARG A 1 -4.00 13.96 -0.54
N ALA A 2 -3.58 13.10 0.40
CA ALA A 2 -2.47 12.19 0.17
C ALA A 2 -2.90 11.11 -0.85
N GLU A 3 -2.16 10.96 -1.95
CA GLU A 3 -2.49 9.97 -3.01
C GLU A 3 -2.30 8.53 -2.51
N TYR A 4 -1.34 8.30 -1.61
CA TYR A 4 -1.06 7.01 -0.98
C TYR A 4 -1.73 6.83 0.37
N ARG A 5 -3.02 7.16 0.47
CA ARG A 5 -3.75 7.18 1.76
C ARG A 5 -3.75 5.82 2.48
N LEU A 6 -3.74 4.70 1.76
CA LEU A 6 -3.71 3.37 2.39
C LEU A 6 -2.34 3.04 2.98
N ILE A 7 -1.26 3.63 2.47
CA ILE A 7 0.08 3.48 3.03
C ILE A 7 0.30 4.49 4.17
N LEU A 8 -0.18 5.72 4.00
CA LEU A 8 0.02 6.84 4.93
C LEU A 8 -1.08 6.96 5.99
N ARG A 9 -1.39 5.86 6.68
CA ARG A 9 -2.43 5.86 7.72
C ARG A 9 -1.88 6.30 9.06
N GLU A 10 -2.77 6.71 9.95
CA GLU A 10 -2.40 7.09 11.32
C GLU A 10 -1.97 5.85 12.12
N ASP A 11 -2.73 4.76 11.99
CA ASP A 11 -2.55 3.49 12.71
C ASP A 11 -1.22 2.77 12.42
N ASN A 12 -0.58 3.06 11.29
CA ASN A 12 0.68 2.43 10.87
C ASN A 12 1.88 3.40 10.87
N ALA A 13 1.75 4.58 11.48
CA ALA A 13 2.83 5.57 11.49
C ALA A 13 4.10 5.06 12.18
N ASP A 14 3.93 4.25 13.22
CA ASP A 14 5.01 3.57 13.92
C ASP A 14 5.74 2.57 13.00
N LEU A 15 5.01 1.74 12.25
CA LEU A 15 5.55 0.82 11.24
C LEU A 15 6.36 1.52 10.16
N ARG A 16 5.99 2.76 9.81
CA ARG A 16 6.68 3.55 8.79
C ARG A 16 7.89 4.33 9.28
N LEU A 17 7.86 4.83 10.51
CA LEU A 17 8.80 5.88 10.96
C LEU A 17 9.67 5.49 12.16
N THR A 18 9.29 4.48 12.94
CA THR A 18 10.00 4.16 14.19
C THR A 18 11.43 3.69 13.92
N GLU A 19 11.65 2.91 12.87
CA GLU A 19 12.99 2.44 12.50
C GLU A 19 13.89 3.61 12.10
N THR A 20 13.40 4.56 11.29
CA THR A 20 14.12 5.79 10.97
C THR A 20 14.42 6.61 12.22
N GLY A 21 13.44 6.77 13.11
CA GLY A 21 13.63 7.46 14.39
C GLY A 21 14.69 6.80 15.27
N ARG A 22 14.77 5.47 15.25
CA ARG A 22 15.81 4.71 15.97
C ARG A 22 17.19 4.95 15.38
N GLN A 23 17.32 4.92 14.06
CA GLN A 23 18.59 5.22 13.37
C GLN A 23 19.09 6.65 13.66
N LEU A 24 18.17 7.59 13.85
CA LEU A 24 18.47 8.98 14.21
C LEU A 24 18.70 9.20 15.72
N GLY A 25 18.59 8.16 16.56
CA GLY A 25 18.75 8.27 18.01
C GLY A 25 17.58 8.93 18.75
N LEU A 26 16.42 9.09 18.10
CA LEU A 26 15.22 9.72 18.66
C LEU A 26 14.27 8.72 19.36
N VAL A 27 14.47 7.41 19.13
CA VAL A 27 13.66 6.33 19.71
C VAL A 27 14.47 5.58 20.76
N ASP A 28 14.02 5.65 22.00
CA ASP A 28 14.62 4.92 23.13
C ASP A 28 14.41 3.39 23.05
N ASP A 29 15.09 2.66 23.94
CA ASP A 29 15.05 1.20 23.95
C ASP A 29 13.67 0.64 24.30
N GLN A 30 12.94 1.29 25.20
CA GLN A 30 11.62 0.84 25.63
C GLN A 30 10.61 0.92 24.48
N ARG A 31 10.60 2.04 23.74
CA ARG A 31 9.77 2.23 22.56
C ARG A 31 10.18 1.29 21.44
N TRP A 32 11.48 1.09 21.23
CA TRP A 32 11.99 0.15 20.24
C TRP A 32 11.56 -1.29 20.52
N GLN A 33 11.61 -1.74 21.78
CA GLN A 33 11.15 -3.07 22.18
C GLN A 33 9.65 -3.25 21.93
N ARG A 34 8.82 -2.29 22.34
CA ARG A 34 7.36 -2.31 22.07
C ARG A 34 7.05 -2.38 20.58
N PHE A 35 7.76 -1.59 19.78
CA PHE A 35 7.63 -1.58 18.33
C PHE A 35 7.96 -2.95 17.72
N ASN A 36 9.09 -3.56 18.12
CA ASN A 36 9.46 -4.87 17.61
C ASN A 36 8.46 -5.95 18.00
N ALA A 37 7.99 -5.95 19.26
CA ALA A 37 6.98 -6.90 19.73
C ALA A 37 5.68 -6.80 18.91
N LYS A 38 5.21 -5.57 18.63
CA LYS A 38 4.03 -5.33 17.77
C LYS A 38 4.29 -5.85 16.35
N ARG A 39 5.43 -5.52 15.74
CA ARG A 39 5.79 -5.96 14.38
C ARG A 39 5.84 -7.49 14.26
N GLU A 40 6.42 -8.14 15.24
CA GLU A 40 6.48 -9.61 15.31
C GLU A 40 5.08 -10.20 15.47
N ALA A 41 4.26 -9.66 16.37
CA ALA A 41 2.88 -10.11 16.57
C ALA A 41 2.03 -9.98 15.28
N ILE A 42 2.14 -8.86 14.55
CA ILE A 42 1.47 -8.69 13.24
C ILE A 42 1.92 -9.78 12.26
N THR A 43 3.23 -10.02 12.18
CA THR A 43 3.80 -11.00 11.24
C THR A 43 3.32 -12.43 11.57
N SER A 44 3.44 -12.82 12.84
CA SER A 44 3.01 -14.14 13.31
C SER A 44 1.51 -14.35 13.15
N GLU A 45 0.72 -13.33 13.43
CA GLU A 45 -0.73 -13.42 13.31
C GLU A 45 -1.16 -13.53 11.85
N ARG A 46 -0.58 -12.73 10.95
CA ARG A 46 -0.81 -12.86 9.50
C ARG A 46 -0.47 -14.27 9.01
N GLN A 47 0.68 -14.80 9.41
CA GLN A 47 1.07 -16.17 9.08
C GLN A 47 0.07 -17.20 9.60
N ARG A 48 -0.44 -17.03 10.83
CA ARG A 48 -1.48 -17.90 11.39
C ARG A 48 -2.74 -17.86 10.54
N LEU A 49 -3.21 -16.68 10.13
CA LEU A 49 -4.40 -16.54 9.31
C LEU A 49 -4.25 -17.13 7.91
N GLU A 50 -3.06 -17.03 7.32
CA GLU A 50 -2.75 -17.58 6.00
C GLU A 50 -2.61 -19.11 6.02
N THR A 51 -2.20 -19.70 7.15
CA THR A 51 -1.96 -21.15 7.28
C THR A 51 -3.13 -21.92 7.90
N THR A 52 -3.95 -21.27 8.72
CA THR A 52 -5.11 -21.91 9.36
C THR A 52 -6.25 -22.07 8.37
N ARG A 53 -6.60 -23.32 8.06
CA ARG A 53 -7.69 -23.68 7.13
C ARG A 53 -8.95 -24.08 7.87
N ILE A 54 -10.08 -23.61 7.35
CA ILE A 54 -11.42 -23.92 7.83
C ILE A 54 -12.15 -24.75 6.76
N HIS A 55 -12.68 -25.89 7.20
CA HIS A 55 -13.46 -26.81 6.37
C HIS A 55 -14.96 -26.51 6.55
N PRO A 56 -15.78 -26.44 5.49
CA PRO A 56 -17.19 -26.10 5.58
C PRO A 56 -18.02 -26.96 6.55
N GLY A 57 -17.71 -28.26 6.66
CA GLY A 57 -18.42 -29.20 7.54
C GLY A 57 -17.82 -29.37 8.94
N SER A 58 -16.92 -28.48 9.37
CA SER A 58 -16.37 -28.46 10.73
C SER A 58 -17.13 -27.47 11.61
N ASP A 59 -17.04 -27.60 12.94
CA ASP A 59 -17.65 -26.64 13.87
C ASP A 59 -17.20 -25.19 13.58
N ALA A 60 -15.95 -25.00 13.18
CA ALA A 60 -15.44 -23.69 12.77
C ALA A 60 -16.04 -23.21 11.44
N GLY A 61 -16.29 -24.12 10.50
CA GLY A 61 -17.00 -23.84 9.25
C GLY A 61 -18.44 -23.41 9.50
N GLU A 62 -19.15 -24.07 10.42
CA GLU A 62 -20.51 -23.68 10.81
C GLU A 62 -20.55 -22.31 11.49
N ARG A 63 -19.59 -22.02 12.38
CA ARG A 63 -19.44 -20.66 12.96
C ARG A 63 -19.17 -19.63 11.87
N ALA A 64 -18.28 -19.94 10.92
CA ALA A 64 -18.00 -19.04 9.80
C ALA A 64 -19.26 -18.79 8.97
N ASN A 65 -20.01 -19.84 8.61
CA ASN A 65 -21.25 -19.73 7.85
C ASN A 65 -22.31 -18.85 8.54
N GLY A 66 -22.33 -18.77 9.87
CA GLY A 66 -23.19 -17.86 10.62
C GLY A 66 -22.98 -16.37 10.33
N TYR A 67 -21.77 -16.00 9.89
CA TYR A 67 -21.41 -14.63 9.53
C TYR A 67 -21.46 -14.34 8.02
N LEU A 68 -21.50 -15.40 7.20
CA LEU A 68 -21.39 -15.28 5.75
C LEU A 68 -22.75 -15.15 5.07
N ARG A 69 -22.83 -14.28 4.07
CA ARG A 69 -24.02 -14.18 3.20
C ARG A 69 -24.20 -15.42 2.32
N GLN A 70 -23.07 -16.01 1.92
CA GLN A 70 -23.01 -17.24 1.14
C GLN A 70 -22.11 -18.23 1.88
N PRO A 71 -22.64 -19.44 2.21
CA PRO A 71 -21.88 -20.47 2.90
C PRO A 71 -20.57 -20.83 2.18
N MET A 72 -19.62 -21.36 2.94
CA MET A 72 -18.36 -21.84 2.41
C MET A 72 -18.59 -23.02 1.46
N GLY A 73 -18.20 -22.88 0.19
CA GLY A 73 -18.28 -23.96 -0.82
C GLY A 73 -17.02 -24.82 -0.92
N ARG A 74 -15.92 -24.40 -0.29
CA ARG A 74 -14.63 -25.11 -0.25
C ARG A 74 -13.89 -24.74 1.03
N ASP A 75 -12.79 -25.44 1.29
CA ASP A 75 -11.82 -25.02 2.30
C ASP A 75 -11.32 -23.61 2.02
N GLN A 76 -11.30 -22.78 3.06
CA GLN A 76 -10.73 -21.44 3.02
C GLN A 76 -9.81 -21.20 4.20
N THR A 77 -8.78 -20.39 4.01
CA THR A 77 -7.97 -19.92 5.13
C THR A 77 -8.71 -18.84 5.91
N LEU A 78 -8.33 -18.61 7.17
CA LEU A 78 -8.87 -17.49 7.93
C LEU A 78 -8.60 -16.14 7.23
N ALA A 79 -7.45 -15.99 6.57
CA ALA A 79 -7.15 -14.81 5.75
C ALA A 79 -8.11 -14.68 4.56
N GLU A 80 -8.43 -15.76 3.84
CA GLU A 80 -9.44 -15.75 2.77
C GLU A 80 -10.83 -15.37 3.28
N LEU A 81 -11.21 -15.81 4.49
CA LEU A 81 -12.46 -15.41 5.13
C LEU A 81 -12.44 -13.92 5.51
N LEU A 82 -11.35 -13.42 6.10
CA LEU A 82 -11.22 -12.03 6.53
C LEU A 82 -11.20 -11.02 5.36
N ARG A 83 -10.83 -11.47 4.15
CA ARG A 83 -10.98 -10.66 2.93
C ARG A 83 -12.43 -10.36 2.57
N ARG A 84 -13.40 -11.13 3.08
CA ARG A 84 -14.82 -10.88 2.82
C ARG A 84 -15.28 -9.64 3.61
N PRO A 85 -16.01 -8.71 2.98
CA PRO A 85 -16.36 -7.44 3.60
C PRO A 85 -17.24 -7.58 4.86
N GLU A 86 -18.01 -8.66 4.97
CA GLU A 86 -18.85 -8.97 6.13
C GLU A 86 -18.08 -9.57 7.34
N ILE A 87 -16.83 -10.00 7.15
CA ILE A 87 -16.02 -10.59 8.23
C ILE A 87 -15.09 -9.53 8.81
N VAL A 88 -15.13 -9.36 10.14
CA VAL A 88 -14.15 -8.57 10.91
C VAL A 88 -13.26 -9.49 11.73
N TYR A 89 -12.18 -8.96 12.29
CA TYR A 89 -11.23 -9.76 13.05
C TYR A 89 -11.88 -10.47 14.25
N ASP A 90 -12.85 -9.86 14.94
CA ASP A 90 -13.54 -10.50 16.06
C ASP A 90 -14.22 -11.82 15.67
N HIS A 91 -14.82 -11.88 14.47
CA HIS A 91 -15.38 -13.12 13.94
C HIS A 91 -14.29 -14.18 13.73
N ILE A 92 -13.08 -13.78 13.32
CA ILE A 92 -11.95 -14.70 13.14
C ILE A 92 -11.51 -15.33 14.46
N ALA A 93 -11.52 -14.57 15.55
CA ALA A 93 -11.22 -15.09 16.89
C ALA A 93 -12.22 -16.18 17.29
N GLU A 94 -13.51 -15.97 17.03
CA GLU A 94 -14.57 -16.95 17.30
C GLU A 94 -14.52 -18.18 16.38
N ILE A 95 -14.26 -17.98 15.08
CA ILE A 95 -14.15 -19.07 14.10
C ILE A 95 -12.94 -19.96 14.44
N GLY A 96 -11.78 -19.35 14.62
CA GLY A 96 -10.51 -20.05 14.82
C GLY A 96 -10.28 -20.60 16.22
N GLY A 97 -11.09 -20.19 17.21
CA GLY A 97 -10.97 -20.63 18.61
C GLY A 97 -9.63 -20.25 19.26
N ALA A 98 -8.95 -19.22 18.73
CA ALA A 98 -7.63 -18.80 19.15
C ALA A 98 -7.68 -17.50 19.96
N HIS A 99 -6.64 -17.24 20.74
CA HIS A 99 -6.50 -15.99 21.47
C HIS A 99 -6.43 -14.80 20.51
N THR A 100 -7.29 -13.80 20.72
CA THR A 100 -7.22 -12.51 20.01
C THR A 100 -5.92 -11.80 20.41
N PRO A 101 -5.10 -11.33 19.45
CA PRO A 101 -3.94 -10.50 19.75
C PRO A 101 -4.39 -9.15 20.31
N GLN A 102 -3.43 -8.28 20.61
CA GLN A 102 -3.74 -6.90 20.98
C GLN A 102 -4.55 -6.21 19.87
N GLU A 103 -5.44 -5.31 20.28
CA GLU A 103 -6.39 -4.63 19.38
C GLU A 103 -5.70 -3.93 18.21
N ASP A 104 -4.55 -3.29 18.45
CA ASP A 104 -3.76 -2.62 17.42
C ASP A 104 -3.13 -3.59 16.41
N VAL A 105 -2.77 -4.80 16.85
CA VAL A 105 -2.31 -5.89 15.99
C VAL A 105 -3.47 -6.45 15.15
N ALA A 106 -4.61 -6.74 15.78
CA ALA A 106 -5.81 -7.24 15.10
C ALA A 106 -6.28 -6.27 14.01
N ALA A 107 -6.38 -4.98 14.34
CA ALA A 107 -6.78 -3.94 13.41
C ALA A 107 -5.79 -3.81 12.24
N GLN A 108 -4.48 -3.85 12.52
CA GLN A 108 -3.46 -3.77 11.48
C GLN A 108 -3.53 -4.96 10.51
N VAL A 109 -3.65 -6.18 11.04
CA VAL A 109 -3.76 -7.41 10.24
C VAL A 109 -5.05 -7.40 9.39
N GLU A 110 -6.17 -6.97 9.97
CA GLU A 110 -7.43 -6.84 9.23
C GLU A 110 -7.31 -5.86 8.06
N ILE A 111 -6.74 -4.67 8.30
CA ILE A 111 -6.56 -3.67 7.25
C ILE A 111 -5.59 -4.19 6.17
N GLU A 112 -4.48 -4.81 6.55
CA GLU A 112 -3.52 -5.37 5.59
C GLU A 112 -4.15 -6.42 4.69
N ILE A 113 -4.92 -7.36 5.25
CA ILE A 113 -5.56 -8.44 4.48
C ILE A 113 -6.68 -7.90 3.59
N LYS A 114 -7.55 -7.03 4.11
CA LYS A 114 -8.69 -6.48 3.35
C LYS A 114 -8.25 -5.58 2.21
N TYR A 115 -7.17 -4.82 2.40
CA TYR A 115 -6.69 -3.86 1.42
C TYR A 115 -5.43 -4.31 0.69
N GLU A 116 -4.98 -5.55 0.86
CA GLU A 116 -3.75 -6.12 0.28
C GLU A 116 -3.56 -5.75 -1.20
N GLY A 117 -4.57 -6.01 -2.04
CA GLY A 117 -4.48 -5.72 -3.48
C GLY A 117 -4.45 -4.23 -3.82
N TYR A 118 -4.99 -3.36 -2.97
CA TYR A 118 -4.92 -1.91 -3.16
C TYR A 118 -3.59 -1.35 -2.65
N ILE A 119 -3.09 -1.86 -1.53
CA ILE A 119 -1.78 -1.51 -0.96
C ILE A 119 -0.68 -1.91 -1.94
N SER A 120 -0.69 -3.15 -2.43
CA SER A 120 0.27 -3.64 -3.42
C SER A 120 0.26 -2.78 -4.70
N ARG A 121 -0.91 -2.36 -5.19
CA ARG A 121 -0.98 -1.46 -6.34
C ARG A 121 -0.34 -0.09 -6.07
N GLN A 122 -0.55 0.47 -4.88
CA GLN A 122 0.08 1.74 -4.49
C GLN A 122 1.60 1.59 -4.35
N GLU A 123 2.07 0.47 -3.81
CA GLU A 123 3.50 0.17 -3.69
C GLU A 123 4.16 0.03 -5.07
N ASP A 124 3.53 -0.70 -5.99
CA ASP A 124 4.01 -0.84 -7.38
C ASP A 124 4.11 0.52 -8.09
N GLU A 125 3.13 1.41 -7.88
CA GLU A 125 3.16 2.77 -8.41
C GLU A 125 4.32 3.59 -7.84
N ILE A 126 4.56 3.51 -6.52
CA ILE A 126 5.69 4.17 -5.85
C ILE A 126 7.02 3.64 -6.40
N GLU A 127 7.18 2.33 -6.49
CA GLU A 127 8.40 1.73 -7.03
C GLU A 127 8.65 2.13 -8.47
N ARG A 128 7.61 2.13 -9.30
CA ARG A 128 7.72 2.59 -10.69
C ARG A 128 8.17 4.04 -10.77
N LEU A 129 7.64 4.92 -9.92
CA LEU A 129 8.08 6.31 -9.88
C LEU A 129 9.56 6.41 -9.47
N ARG A 130 9.96 5.70 -8.40
CA ARG A 130 11.36 5.65 -7.94
C ARG A 130 12.32 5.19 -9.04
N ARG A 131 11.98 4.13 -9.78
CA ARG A 131 12.81 3.62 -10.87
C ARG A 131 12.98 4.63 -12.01
N ASN A 132 12.01 5.54 -12.20
CA ASN A 132 12.04 6.53 -13.27
C ASN A 132 12.44 7.93 -12.78
N GLU A 133 12.89 8.10 -11.53
CA GLU A 133 13.28 9.41 -10.99
C GLU A 133 14.35 10.10 -11.84
N ASN A 134 15.31 9.32 -12.35
CA ASN A 134 16.41 9.82 -13.19
C ASN A 134 16.07 9.91 -14.69
N THR A 135 14.83 9.65 -15.09
CA THR A 135 14.42 9.81 -16.49
C THR A 135 14.55 11.26 -16.90
N VAL A 136 15.34 11.51 -17.96
CA VAL A 136 15.60 12.85 -18.50
C VAL A 136 14.39 13.30 -19.32
N LEU A 137 13.92 14.50 -19.03
CA LEU A 137 12.85 15.17 -19.75
C LEU A 137 13.47 16.07 -20.83
N PRO A 138 13.05 15.96 -22.10
CA PRO A 138 13.48 16.87 -23.15
C PRO A 138 13.16 18.33 -22.77
N LEU A 139 14.12 19.24 -22.98
CA LEU A 139 13.96 20.67 -22.65
C LEU A 139 12.87 21.36 -23.47
N ASP A 140 12.54 20.78 -24.63
CA ASP A 140 11.51 21.21 -25.57
C ASP A 140 10.19 20.42 -25.44
N LEU A 141 10.04 19.61 -24.37
CA LEU A 141 8.85 18.82 -24.13
C LEU A 141 7.61 19.73 -23.97
N ASP A 142 6.66 19.57 -24.89
CA ASP A 142 5.37 20.25 -24.81
C ASP A 142 4.41 19.51 -23.85
N TYR A 143 4.31 20.01 -22.62
CA TYR A 143 3.41 19.48 -21.60
C TYR A 143 1.92 19.68 -21.92
N SER A 144 1.55 20.62 -22.80
CA SER A 144 0.15 20.87 -23.16
C SER A 144 -0.45 19.72 -23.97
N GLY A 145 0.39 18.96 -24.68
CA GLY A 145 0.00 17.75 -25.41
C GLY A 145 -0.15 16.50 -24.53
N ILE A 146 0.12 16.59 -23.22
CA ILE A 146 0.02 15.45 -22.30
C ILE A 146 -1.40 15.39 -21.72
N GLY A 147 -2.20 14.44 -22.22
CA GLY A 147 -3.56 14.22 -21.71
C GLY A 147 -3.57 13.87 -20.22
N GLY A 148 -4.53 14.45 -19.48
CA GLY A 148 -4.73 14.19 -18.06
C GLY A 148 -3.96 15.12 -17.11
N LEU A 149 -3.10 16.01 -17.62
CA LEU A 149 -2.56 17.11 -16.83
C LEU A 149 -3.59 18.24 -16.72
N SER A 150 -3.68 18.86 -15.54
CA SER A 150 -4.49 20.07 -15.38
C SER A 150 -3.76 21.28 -15.98
N ASN A 151 -4.51 22.31 -16.38
CA ASN A 151 -3.91 23.54 -16.91
C ASN A 151 -2.91 24.18 -15.93
N GLU A 152 -3.19 24.11 -14.63
CA GLU A 152 -2.27 24.59 -13.59
C GLU A 152 -0.94 23.81 -13.59
N ILE A 153 -1.01 22.48 -13.70
CA ILE A 153 0.18 21.62 -13.74
C ILE A 153 0.98 21.86 -15.04
N VAL A 154 0.29 21.97 -16.18
CA VAL A 154 0.92 22.29 -17.47
C VAL A 154 1.67 23.61 -17.38
N GLN A 155 1.03 24.66 -16.87
CA GLN A 155 1.64 25.98 -16.72
C GLN A 155 2.91 25.91 -15.85
N LYS A 156 2.83 25.25 -14.69
CA LYS A 156 3.98 25.08 -13.78
C LYS A 156 5.14 24.32 -14.42
N LEU A 157 4.85 23.23 -15.14
CA LEU A 157 5.88 22.43 -15.82
C LEU A 157 6.54 23.20 -16.97
N GLN A 158 5.78 24.01 -17.71
CA GLN A 158 6.29 24.85 -18.79
C GLN A 158 7.15 26.02 -18.29
N GLU A 159 6.82 26.56 -17.11
CA GLU A 159 7.58 27.64 -16.47
C GLU A 159 8.89 27.11 -15.86
N VAL A 160 8.83 26.01 -15.10
CA VAL A 160 9.99 25.45 -14.40
C VAL A 160 10.93 24.69 -15.35
N ARG A 161 10.39 24.07 -16.41
CA ARG A 161 11.11 23.22 -17.37
C ARG A 161 12.04 22.21 -16.69
N PRO A 162 11.50 21.26 -15.91
CA PRO A 162 12.32 20.28 -15.22
C PRO A 162 13.11 19.41 -16.21
N GLU A 163 14.37 19.14 -15.88
CA GLU A 163 15.28 18.29 -16.67
C GLU A 163 15.08 16.80 -16.38
N THR A 164 14.48 16.48 -15.23
CA THR A 164 14.24 15.10 -14.81
C THR A 164 12.85 14.92 -14.23
N VAL A 165 12.35 13.69 -14.28
CA VAL A 165 11.11 13.29 -13.62
C VAL A 165 11.15 13.57 -12.11
N ALA A 166 12.29 13.35 -11.44
CA ALA A 166 12.46 13.71 -10.04
C ALA A 166 12.35 15.21 -9.76
N GLN A 167 12.83 16.06 -10.68
CA GLN A 167 12.63 17.50 -10.54
C GLN A 167 11.17 17.89 -10.77
N ALA A 168 10.51 17.29 -11.77
CA ALA A 168 9.11 17.53 -12.05
C ALA A 168 8.22 17.16 -10.84
N SER A 169 8.50 16.03 -10.17
CA SER A 169 7.72 15.55 -9.02
C SER A 169 7.82 16.44 -7.78
N ARG A 170 8.89 17.25 -7.65
CA ARG A 170 9.09 18.19 -6.54
C ARG A 170 8.40 19.54 -6.75
N ILE A 171 7.89 19.81 -7.95
CA ILE A 171 7.17 21.07 -8.24
C ILE A 171 5.86 21.07 -7.46
N GLN A 172 5.61 22.17 -6.74
CA GLN A 172 4.42 22.29 -5.89
C GLN A 172 3.12 22.10 -6.70
N GLY A 173 2.31 21.13 -6.29
CA GLY A 173 1.04 20.82 -6.93
C GLY A 173 1.16 19.82 -8.09
N VAL A 174 2.37 19.42 -8.48
CA VAL A 174 2.55 18.25 -9.34
C VAL A 174 2.29 17.00 -8.52
N THR A 175 1.39 16.16 -9.01
CA THR A 175 0.99 14.93 -8.33
C THR A 175 1.71 13.71 -8.92
N PRO A 176 1.87 12.61 -8.16
CA PRO A 176 2.28 11.32 -8.70
C PRO A 176 1.47 10.86 -9.92
N ALA A 177 0.16 11.16 -9.96
CA ALA A 177 -0.66 10.93 -11.15
C ALA A 177 -0.16 11.74 -12.38
N ALA A 178 0.16 13.02 -12.21
CA ALA A 178 0.74 13.84 -13.28
C ALA A 178 2.09 13.32 -13.76
N VAL A 179 2.96 12.91 -12.84
CA VAL A 179 4.25 12.28 -13.18
C VAL A 179 4.03 10.99 -13.98
N SER A 180 3.04 10.20 -13.60
CA SER A 180 2.67 8.99 -14.34
C SER A 180 2.20 9.29 -15.77
N GLN A 181 1.44 10.38 -15.98
CA GLN A 181 1.04 10.81 -17.32
C GLN A 181 2.26 11.22 -18.17
N ILE A 182 3.22 11.94 -17.60
CA ILE A 182 4.48 12.30 -18.28
C ILE A 182 5.23 11.02 -18.70
N LEU A 183 5.42 10.07 -17.78
CA LEU A 183 6.10 8.81 -18.09
C LEU A 183 5.40 7.99 -19.19
N VAL A 184 4.07 7.91 -19.16
CA VAL A 184 3.28 7.22 -20.19
C VAL A 184 3.42 7.93 -21.53
N TYR A 185 3.41 9.26 -21.55
CA TYR A 185 3.59 10.06 -22.76
C TYR A 185 4.97 9.84 -23.39
N LEU A 186 6.04 9.90 -22.59
CA LEU A 186 7.41 9.64 -23.06
C LEU A 186 7.55 8.22 -23.63
N LYS A 187 6.91 7.23 -22.99
CA LYS A 187 6.89 5.84 -23.47
C LYS A 187 6.18 5.72 -24.82
N LYS A 188 5.03 6.37 -25.01
CA LYS A 188 4.25 6.33 -26.26
C LYS A 188 4.99 6.96 -27.44
N ARG A 189 5.87 7.93 -27.20
CA ARG A 189 6.66 8.61 -28.24
C ARG A 189 8.05 7.98 -28.47
N ASP A 190 8.31 6.80 -27.91
CA ASP A 190 9.63 6.13 -27.93
C ASP A 190 10.80 6.99 -27.39
N LEU A 191 10.50 8.07 -26.66
CA LEU A 191 11.51 8.97 -26.10
C LEU A 191 12.30 8.31 -24.96
N LEU A 192 11.74 7.28 -24.33
CA LEU A 192 12.44 6.46 -23.32
C LEU A 192 13.46 5.50 -23.93
N ARG A 193 13.25 5.01 -25.16
CA ARG A 193 14.15 4.02 -25.80
C ARG A 193 15.40 4.65 -26.42
N LYS A 194 15.31 5.91 -26.84
CA LYS A 194 16.44 6.64 -27.45
C LYS A 194 17.49 7.12 -26.44
N GLN A 195 17.23 7.03 -25.13
CA GLN A 195 18.16 7.43 -24.07
C GLN A 195 18.94 6.24 -23.46
N SER A 196 18.51 5.00 -23.70
CA SER A 196 19.18 3.78 -23.21
C SER A 196 20.13 3.13 -24.22
N ALA A 197 20.33 3.76 -25.39
CA ALA A 197 21.21 3.32 -26.47
C ALA A 197 22.24 4.40 -26.75
#